data_AF-A0A943PNV2-F1
#
_entry.id   AF-A0A943PNV2-F1
#
_cell.length_a   1.000
_cell.length_b   1.000
_cell.length_c   1.000
_cell.angle_alpha   90.00
_cell.angle_beta   90.00
_cell.angle_gamma   90.00
#
_symmetry.space_group_name_H-M   'P 1'
#
loop_
_entity.id
_entity.type
_entity.pdbx_description
1 polymer ?
#
loop_
_entity_poly.entity_id
_entity_poly.type
_entity_poly.pdbx_seq_one_letter_code
_entity_poly.pdbx_strand_id
1 'polypeptide(L)'
;MEQFFKTLTELIKQSKYILIETHANPDFDGLGSAIALQQFINKIGVENYIILNKRDLNESLKKAFSLLDKKNIKYQIISKTEALKNIDRTLLIVLDTHKKQMLECPQTIDKCNNIVVCDHHIKSKDNIKNTSISYINSNMSSTVEIITNYLRFVNFKVNEIIATFLLVGLEVDTNTFKLKTTDKTYETAAYLTKLGADSILKQELLKQSKEYYLKKQKLIEKSFMLNKNTAVCIFDENIYEKRDLAIVAEELLQFENVEASYAIGYVNKNIIGISARSIGTVDVETIMTKLGGGGHINEAAAQLDGLTLKEAFENLKKVLE
;
A
#
# COMPACT_ATOMS: atom_id res chain seq x y z
N MET A 1 -0.72 -13.64 17.22
CA MET A 1 -1.86 -12.87 16.67
C MET A 1 -2.99 -12.74 17.69
N GLU A 2 -3.52 -13.83 18.26
CA GLU A 2 -4.64 -13.76 19.22
C GLU A 2 -4.37 -12.86 20.44
N GLN A 3 -3.19 -12.95 21.07
CA GLN A 3 -2.83 -12.08 22.20
C GLN A 3 -2.84 -10.60 21.81
N PHE A 4 -2.35 -10.26 20.61
CA PHE A 4 -2.40 -8.89 20.09
C PHE A 4 -3.84 -8.41 19.94
N PHE A 5 -4.74 -9.25 19.41
CA PHE A 5 -6.16 -8.91 19.29
C PHE A 5 -6.84 -8.70 20.64
N LYS A 6 -6.55 -9.53 21.65
CA LYS A 6 -7.06 -9.34 23.02
C LYS A 6 -6.64 -7.97 23.58
N THR A 7 -5.34 -7.66 23.52
CA THR A 7 -4.82 -6.38 24.02
C THR A 7 -5.35 -5.18 23.22
N LEU A 8 -5.50 -5.30 21.89
CA LEU A 8 -6.12 -4.26 21.08
C LEU A 8 -7.57 -4.00 21.50
N THR A 9 -8.36 -5.05 21.72
CA THR A 9 -9.75 -4.92 22.21
C THR A 9 -9.81 -4.25 23.59
N GLU A 10 -8.90 -4.58 24.51
CA GLU A 10 -8.81 -3.95 25.83
C GLU A 10 -8.48 -2.46 25.72
N LEU A 11 -7.46 -2.10 24.93
CA LEU A 11 -7.07 -0.71 24.70
C LEU A 11 -8.23 0.10 24.10
N ILE A 12 -8.94 -0.45 23.10
CA ILE A 12 -10.11 0.21 22.50
C ILE A 12 -11.18 0.46 23.56
N LYS A 13 -11.53 -0.55 24.37
CA LYS A 13 -12.59 -0.44 25.39
C LYS A 13 -12.26 0.52 26.53
N GLN A 14 -10.99 0.66 26.88
CA GLN A 14 -10.53 1.57 27.94
C GLN A 14 -10.36 3.01 27.45
N SER A 15 -10.33 3.22 26.14
CA SER A 15 -10.15 4.53 25.53
C SER A 15 -11.44 5.35 25.59
N LYS A 16 -11.28 6.67 25.78
CA LYS A 16 -12.38 7.63 25.65
C LYS A 16 -12.46 8.24 24.26
N TYR A 17 -11.31 8.34 23.60
CA TYR A 17 -11.14 8.98 22.31
C TYR A 17 -10.06 8.24 21.52
N ILE A 18 -10.37 7.89 20.27
CA ILE A 18 -9.48 7.11 19.39
C ILE A 18 -9.23 7.87 18.09
N LEU A 19 -7.98 7.97 17.68
CA LEU A 19 -7.60 8.42 16.34
C LEU A 19 -7.08 7.23 15.54
N ILE A 20 -7.55 7.11 14.30
CA ILE A 20 -7.06 6.13 13.34
C ILE A 20 -6.31 6.88 12.25
N GLU A 21 -5.12 6.40 11.92
CA GLU A 21 -4.26 7.04 10.95
C GLU A 21 -3.60 6.01 10.04
N THR A 22 -3.32 6.42 8.80
CA THR A 22 -2.66 5.59 7.77
C THR A 22 -1.50 6.37 7.16
N HIS A 23 -0.83 5.82 6.16
CA HIS A 23 0.10 6.61 5.36
C HIS A 23 -0.61 7.75 4.61
N ALA A 24 0.13 8.82 4.31
CA ALA A 24 -0.32 9.91 3.47
C ALA A 24 -0.68 9.37 2.08
N ASN A 25 -1.72 9.95 1.46
CA ASN A 25 -2.32 9.44 0.22
C ASN A 25 -2.69 7.95 0.34
N PRO A 26 -3.62 7.58 1.24
CA PRO A 26 -3.96 6.19 1.48
C PRO A 26 -4.49 5.53 0.21
N ASP A 27 -4.38 4.21 0.16
CA ASP A 27 -5.12 3.38 -0.78
C ASP A 27 -6.23 2.60 -0.06
N PHE A 28 -6.73 1.53 -0.67
CA PHE A 28 -7.78 0.72 -0.07
C PHE A 28 -7.29 -0.21 1.04
N ASP A 29 -5.99 -0.54 1.13
CA ASP A 29 -5.48 -1.35 2.23
C ASP A 29 -5.54 -0.57 3.54
N GLY A 30 -4.93 0.62 3.57
CA GLY A 30 -5.01 1.53 4.70
C GLY A 30 -6.42 2.07 4.97
N LEU A 31 -7.07 2.73 4.00
CA LEU A 31 -8.35 3.40 4.25
C LEU A 31 -9.50 2.41 4.46
N GLY A 32 -9.52 1.30 3.71
CA GLY A 32 -10.52 0.24 3.90
C GLY A 32 -10.43 -0.35 5.31
N SER A 33 -9.21 -0.65 5.77
CA SER A 33 -8.92 -1.09 7.13
C SER A 33 -9.37 -0.08 8.19
N ALA A 34 -9.08 1.21 7.98
CA ALA A 34 -9.43 2.27 8.90
C ALA A 34 -10.96 2.42 9.07
N ILE A 35 -11.71 2.42 7.96
CA ILE A 35 -13.18 2.54 8.00
C ILE A 35 -13.81 1.30 8.62
N ALA A 36 -13.31 0.10 8.31
CA ALA A 36 -13.78 -1.15 8.89
C ALA A 36 -13.57 -1.20 10.41
N LEU A 37 -12.39 -0.78 10.88
CA LEU A 37 -12.09 -0.67 12.31
C LEU A 37 -12.94 0.39 13.00
N GLN A 38 -13.13 1.56 12.37
CA GLN A 38 -14.03 2.61 12.89
C GLN A 38 -15.47 2.11 13.06
N GLN A 39 -15.99 1.28 12.14
CA GLN A 39 -17.32 0.68 12.29
C GLN A 39 -17.43 -0.18 13.55
N PHE A 40 -16.39 -0.95 13.86
CA PHE A 40 -16.33 -1.73 15.10
C PHE A 40 -16.22 -0.83 16.35
N ILE A 41 -15.35 0.19 16.33
CA ILE A 41 -15.19 1.12 17.46
C ILE A 41 -16.50 1.88 17.74
N ASN A 42 -17.20 2.31 16.69
CA ASN A 42 -18.54 2.91 16.80
C ASN A 42 -19.54 1.96 17.48
N LYS A 43 -19.45 0.64 17.23
CA LYS A 43 -20.30 -0.35 17.88
C LYS A 43 -20.00 -0.51 19.37
N ILE A 44 -18.75 -0.31 19.78
CA ILE A 44 -18.33 -0.30 21.19
C ILE A 44 -18.76 1.00 21.89
N GLY A 45 -19.03 2.08 21.13
CA GLY A 45 -19.51 3.35 21.64
C GLY A 45 -18.40 4.30 22.10
N VAL A 46 -17.19 4.13 21.56
CA VAL A 46 -16.05 5.03 21.83
C VAL A 46 -15.97 6.09 20.73
N GLU A 47 -15.79 7.35 21.12
CA GLU A 47 -15.61 8.46 20.19
C GLU A 47 -14.32 8.25 19.38
N ASN A 48 -14.41 8.37 18.05
CA ASN A 48 -13.28 8.06 17.19
C ASN A 48 -13.32 8.75 15.83
N TYR A 49 -12.14 9.01 15.27
CA TYR A 49 -11.99 9.70 14.00
C TYR A 49 -10.83 9.14 13.18
N ILE A 50 -11.00 9.14 11.85
CA ILE A 50 -9.92 8.88 10.90
C ILE A 50 -9.27 10.20 10.54
N ILE A 51 -7.95 10.30 10.68
CA ILE A 51 -7.19 11.47 10.24
C ILE A 51 -6.99 11.37 8.73
N LEU A 52 -7.58 12.30 7.97
CA LEU A 52 -7.50 12.28 6.50
C LEU A 52 -7.73 13.66 5.88
N ASN A 53 -6.83 14.07 5.00
CA ASN A 53 -7.06 15.16 4.06
C ASN A 53 -7.79 14.64 2.80
N LYS A 54 -9.09 14.92 2.69
CA LYS A 54 -9.90 14.51 1.53
C LYS A 54 -9.50 15.21 0.21
N ARG A 55 -8.70 16.28 0.23
CA ARG A 55 -8.35 17.05 -0.98
C ARG A 55 -7.44 16.29 -1.94
N ASP A 56 -6.56 15.46 -1.40
CA ASP A 56 -5.49 14.79 -2.16
C ASP A 56 -5.83 13.32 -2.48
N LEU A 57 -7.11 12.96 -2.39
CA LEU A 57 -7.56 11.60 -2.70
C LEU A 57 -7.50 11.30 -4.19
N ASN A 58 -7.13 10.06 -4.52
CA ASN A 58 -7.26 9.55 -5.87
C ASN A 58 -8.76 9.39 -6.25
N GLU A 59 -9.03 9.27 -7.56
CA GLU A 59 -10.40 9.18 -8.07
C GLU A 59 -11.17 7.95 -7.54
N SER A 60 -10.49 6.82 -7.32
CA SER A 60 -11.11 5.61 -6.79
C SER A 60 -11.59 5.79 -5.35
N LEU A 61 -10.82 6.46 -4.50
CA LEU A 61 -11.21 6.79 -3.14
C LEU A 61 -12.30 7.88 -3.08
N LYS A 62 -12.27 8.86 -4.00
CA LYS A 62 -13.37 9.83 -4.13
C LYS A 62 -14.70 9.12 -4.45
N LYS A 63 -14.68 8.16 -5.39
CA LYS A 63 -15.85 7.30 -5.69
C LYS A 63 -16.28 6.50 -4.47
N ALA A 64 -15.33 5.93 -3.72
CA ALA A 64 -15.61 5.19 -2.49
C ALA A 64 -16.36 6.05 -1.46
N PHE A 65 -15.90 7.28 -1.19
CA PHE A 65 -16.62 8.21 -0.29
C PHE A 65 -18.01 8.57 -0.81
N SER A 66 -18.14 8.87 -2.10
CA SER A 66 -19.45 9.16 -2.70
C SER A 66 -20.44 7.99 -2.54
N LEU A 67 -19.96 6.75 -2.62
CA LEU A 67 -20.77 5.55 -2.38
C LEU A 67 -21.19 5.42 -0.92
N LEU A 68 -20.28 5.67 0.03
CA LEU A 68 -20.60 5.68 1.45
C LEU A 68 -21.70 6.70 1.76
N ASP A 69 -21.57 7.92 1.24
CA ASP A 69 -22.54 9.01 1.42
C ASP A 69 -23.89 8.62 0.82
N LYS A 70 -23.91 8.14 -0.43
CA LYS A 70 -25.13 7.70 -1.12
C LYS A 70 -25.86 6.58 -0.38
N LYS A 71 -25.13 5.74 0.34
CA LYS A 71 -25.66 4.58 1.08
C LYS A 71 -25.83 4.87 2.58
N ASN A 72 -25.63 6.12 3.01
CA ASN A 72 -25.72 6.56 4.41
C ASN A 72 -24.86 5.73 5.38
N ILE A 73 -23.70 5.24 4.91
CA ILE A 73 -22.75 4.54 5.76
C ILE A 73 -22.01 5.57 6.60
N LYS A 74 -22.17 5.48 7.93
CA LYS A 74 -21.52 6.41 8.86
C LYS A 74 -20.01 6.20 8.89
N TYR A 75 -19.28 7.29 8.73
CA TYR A 75 -17.84 7.41 8.96
C TYR A 75 -17.55 8.80 9.54
N GLN A 76 -16.45 8.94 10.28
CA GLN A 76 -16.03 10.20 10.90
C GLN A 76 -14.56 10.47 10.56
N ILE A 77 -14.32 11.63 9.96
CA ILE A 77 -13.00 12.08 9.50
C ILE A 77 -12.71 13.45 10.11
N ILE A 78 -11.44 13.68 10.48
CA ILE A 78 -10.96 14.99 10.94
C ILE A 78 -9.70 15.40 10.20
N SER A 79 -9.44 16.71 10.20
CA SER A 79 -8.18 17.26 9.69
C SER A 79 -7.03 17.00 10.67
N LYS A 80 -5.81 17.05 10.13
CA LYS A 80 -4.54 17.04 10.90
C LYS A 80 -4.56 18.08 12.04
N THR A 81 -5.06 19.28 11.74
CA THR A 81 -5.12 20.38 12.72
C THR A 81 -6.07 20.11 13.87
N GLU A 82 -7.22 19.48 13.60
CA GLU A 82 -8.20 19.13 14.62
C GLU A 82 -7.72 17.95 15.48
N ALA A 83 -7.10 16.95 14.83
CA ALA A 83 -6.53 15.78 15.49
C ALA A 83 -5.55 16.14 16.62
N LEU A 84 -4.74 17.17 16.39
CA LEU A 84 -3.71 17.59 17.33
C LEU A 84 -4.25 18.38 18.54
N LYS A 85 -5.53 18.77 18.58
CA LYS A 85 -6.10 19.55 19.71
C LYS A 85 -6.37 18.70 20.95
N ASN A 86 -6.75 17.43 20.80
CA ASN A 86 -7.19 16.56 21.90
C ASN A 86 -6.29 15.31 22.10
N ILE A 87 -5.05 15.37 21.62
CA ILE A 87 -4.21 14.17 21.44
C ILE A 87 -3.67 13.56 22.76
N ASP A 88 -3.53 14.35 23.82
CA ASP A 88 -2.81 13.98 25.05
C ASP A 88 -3.44 12.80 25.84
N ARG A 89 -4.69 12.41 25.54
CA ARG A 89 -5.41 11.27 26.17
C ARG A 89 -6.07 10.34 25.14
N THR A 90 -5.52 10.33 23.94
CA THR A 90 -6.02 9.56 22.80
C THR A 90 -5.31 8.22 22.71
N LEU A 91 -6.01 7.18 22.27
CA LEU A 91 -5.37 6.00 21.67
C LEU A 91 -5.22 6.27 20.17
N LEU A 92 -3.98 6.30 19.69
CA LEU A 92 -3.67 6.39 18.27
C LEU A 92 -3.49 4.98 17.70
N ILE A 93 -4.24 4.65 16.65
CA ILE A 93 -4.10 3.39 15.91
C ILE A 93 -3.58 3.72 14.51
N VAL A 94 -2.33 3.34 14.26
CA VAL A 94 -1.68 3.46 12.96
C VAL A 94 -1.87 2.16 12.19
N LEU A 95 -2.38 2.27 10.97
CA LEU A 95 -2.62 1.16 10.06
C LEU A 95 -1.80 1.35 8.78
N ASP A 96 -1.31 0.26 8.21
CA ASP A 96 -0.70 0.22 6.88
C ASP A 96 0.57 1.08 6.71
N THR A 97 1.20 1.40 7.84
CA THR A 97 2.57 1.88 7.87
C THR A 97 3.13 1.76 9.28
N HIS A 98 4.45 1.62 9.37
CA HIS A 98 5.19 1.70 10.63
C HIS A 98 6.19 2.86 10.64
N LYS A 99 6.20 3.74 9.63
CA LYS A 99 7.19 4.81 9.48
C LYS A 99 6.54 6.17 9.72
N LYS A 100 7.03 6.91 10.73
CA LYS A 100 6.47 8.22 11.13
C LYS A 100 6.34 9.20 9.96
N GLN A 101 7.37 9.29 9.11
CA GLN A 101 7.41 10.20 7.97
C GLN A 101 6.41 9.88 6.86
N MET A 102 5.86 8.66 6.84
CA MET A 102 4.85 8.26 5.87
C MET A 102 3.44 8.62 6.32
N LEU A 103 3.23 8.96 7.59
CA LEU A 103 1.90 9.24 8.13
C LEU A 103 1.27 10.49 7.53
N GLU A 104 -0.06 10.51 7.53
CA GLU A 104 -0.83 11.68 7.15
C GLU A 104 -0.51 12.90 8.05
N CYS A 105 -0.32 12.70 9.34
CA CYS A 105 -0.02 13.68 10.38
C CYS A 105 1.12 13.18 11.29
N PRO A 106 2.39 13.22 10.85
CA PRO A 106 3.52 12.68 11.61
C PRO A 106 3.67 13.19 13.06
N GLN A 107 3.16 14.39 13.34
CA GLN A 107 3.17 15.00 14.68
C GLN A 107 2.32 14.23 15.71
N THR A 108 1.41 13.34 15.27
CA THR A 108 0.60 12.52 16.18
C THR A 108 1.47 11.59 17.02
N ILE A 109 2.52 11.04 16.42
CA ILE A 109 3.50 10.17 17.06
C ILE A 109 4.27 10.88 18.18
N ASP A 110 4.50 12.19 18.04
CA ASP A 110 5.27 12.96 19.03
C ASP A 110 4.44 13.37 20.26
N LYS A 111 3.11 13.42 20.12
CA LYS A 111 2.21 13.94 21.15
C LYS A 111 1.32 12.87 21.79
N CYS A 112 1.20 11.71 21.17
CA CYS A 112 0.41 10.61 21.69
C CYS A 112 1.29 9.61 22.44
N ASN A 113 0.88 9.20 23.64
CA ASN A 113 1.60 8.20 24.44
C ASN A 113 1.10 6.76 24.23
N ASN A 114 -0.15 6.61 23.76
CA ASN A 114 -0.78 5.30 23.57
C ASN A 114 -0.92 5.03 22.07
N ILE A 115 0.06 4.34 21.50
CA ILE A 115 0.15 4.10 20.06
C ILE A 115 0.07 2.61 19.78
N VAL A 116 -0.85 2.22 18.91
CA VAL A 116 -0.94 0.89 18.30
C VAL A 116 -0.47 1.00 16.86
N VAL A 117 0.35 0.05 16.41
CA VAL A 117 0.75 -0.06 14.99
C VAL A 117 0.35 -1.43 14.44
N CYS A 118 -0.37 -1.46 13.32
CA CYS A 118 -0.66 -2.67 12.54
C CYS A 118 -0.13 -2.46 11.12
N ASP A 119 0.77 -3.34 10.67
CA ASP A 119 1.36 -3.20 9.34
C ASP A 119 1.85 -4.56 8.79
N HIS A 120 1.97 -4.65 7.48
CA HIS A 120 2.48 -5.81 6.73
C HIS A 120 3.76 -5.49 5.92
N HIS A 121 4.26 -4.27 5.98
CA HIS A 121 5.50 -3.92 5.30
C HIS A 121 6.75 -4.52 5.97
N ILE A 122 7.83 -4.69 5.20
CA ILE A 122 9.14 -5.10 5.73
C ILE A 122 9.62 -4.02 6.70
N LYS A 123 9.98 -4.44 7.91
CA LYS A 123 10.50 -3.54 8.96
C LYS A 123 11.74 -2.81 8.47
N SER A 124 11.81 -1.50 8.74
CA SER A 124 13.02 -0.71 8.52
C SER A 124 13.63 -0.23 9.84
N LYS A 125 14.73 0.53 9.79
CA LYS A 125 15.30 1.18 10.98
C LYS A 125 14.44 2.33 11.51
N ASP A 126 13.54 2.85 10.68
CA ASP A 126 12.74 4.05 10.94
C ASP A 126 11.35 3.73 11.52
N ASN A 127 11.20 2.53 12.10
CA ASN A 127 9.94 2.12 12.72
C ASN A 127 9.58 3.05 13.89
N ILE A 128 8.29 3.30 14.09
CA ILE A 128 7.75 3.94 15.29
C ILE A 128 8.11 3.09 16.52
N LYS A 129 8.89 3.64 17.45
CA LYS A 129 9.45 2.89 18.59
C LYS A 129 8.55 2.90 19.82
N ASN A 130 7.93 4.04 20.15
CA ASN A 130 7.16 4.24 21.37
C ASN A 130 5.71 3.78 21.20
N THR A 131 5.52 2.47 20.98
CA THR A 131 4.19 1.86 20.82
C THR A 131 3.77 1.14 22.09
N SER A 132 2.48 1.20 22.44
CA SER A 132 1.89 0.37 23.48
C SER A 132 1.88 -1.10 23.06
N ILE A 133 1.47 -1.35 21.81
CA ILE A 133 1.59 -2.64 21.13
C ILE A 133 1.84 -2.42 19.64
N SER A 134 2.52 -3.37 18.99
CA SER A 134 2.67 -3.36 17.54
C SER A 134 2.53 -4.77 16.97
N TYR A 135 1.94 -4.86 15.78
CA TYR A 135 1.89 -6.07 14.98
C TYR A 135 2.34 -5.73 13.56
N ILE A 136 3.63 -5.94 13.30
CA ILE A 136 4.25 -5.74 11.98
C ILE A 136 4.71 -7.09 11.48
N ASN A 137 4.05 -7.63 10.45
CA ASN A 137 4.31 -8.95 9.92
C ASN A 137 4.36 -8.95 8.38
N SER A 138 5.56 -9.02 7.83
CA SER A 138 5.80 -9.01 6.38
C SER A 138 5.35 -10.24 5.62
N ASN A 139 4.89 -11.27 6.32
CA ASN A 139 4.30 -12.47 5.70
C ASN A 139 2.79 -12.34 5.50
N MET A 140 2.15 -11.30 6.06
CA MET A 140 0.73 -11.01 5.78
C MET A 140 0.62 -10.36 4.41
N SER A 141 -0.45 -10.68 3.67
CA SER A 141 -0.66 -10.07 2.36
C SER A 141 -0.84 -8.56 2.45
N SER A 142 -1.62 -8.10 3.44
CA SER A 142 -2.04 -6.71 3.58
C SER A 142 -2.54 -6.39 4.99
N THR A 143 -2.73 -5.11 5.31
CA THR A 143 -3.36 -4.66 6.57
C THR A 143 -4.84 -5.04 6.63
N VAL A 144 -5.52 -5.10 5.48
CA VAL A 144 -6.88 -5.65 5.34
C VAL A 144 -6.94 -7.06 5.89
N GLU A 145 -5.93 -7.92 5.62
CA GLU A 145 -5.90 -9.28 6.14
C GLU A 145 -5.84 -9.28 7.67
N ILE A 146 -5.00 -8.42 8.25
CA ILE A 146 -4.87 -8.25 9.71
C ILE A 146 -6.19 -7.79 10.33
N ILE A 147 -6.79 -6.72 9.79
CA ILE A 147 -8.03 -6.14 10.32
C ILE A 147 -9.22 -7.06 10.10
N THR A 148 -9.34 -7.75 8.97
CA THR A 148 -10.41 -8.72 8.73
C THR A 148 -10.33 -9.87 9.74
N ASN A 149 -9.14 -10.39 10.03
CA ASN A 149 -8.94 -11.40 11.06
C ASN A 149 -9.26 -10.88 12.47
N TYR A 150 -8.94 -9.61 12.77
CA TYR A 150 -9.35 -8.97 14.02
C TYR A 150 -10.89 -8.88 14.13
N LEU A 151 -11.58 -8.45 13.08
CA LEU A 151 -13.03 -8.33 13.06
C LEU A 151 -13.71 -9.70 13.23
N ARG A 152 -13.15 -10.76 12.63
CA ARG A 152 -13.60 -12.15 12.87
C ARG A 152 -13.41 -12.56 14.33
N PHE A 153 -12.26 -12.23 14.92
CA PHE A 153 -11.95 -12.53 16.33
C PHE A 153 -12.96 -11.89 17.29
N VAL A 154 -13.36 -10.63 17.05
CA VAL A 154 -14.37 -9.93 17.87
C VAL A 154 -15.82 -10.20 17.42
N ASN A 155 -16.03 -11.14 16.49
CA ASN A 155 -17.33 -11.49 15.91
C ASN A 155 -18.12 -10.28 15.36
N PHE A 156 -17.40 -9.33 14.74
CA PHE A 156 -17.99 -8.18 14.08
C PHE A 156 -18.02 -8.37 12.57
N LYS A 157 -19.17 -8.05 11.96
CA LYS A 157 -19.38 -8.11 10.52
C LYS A 157 -19.58 -6.70 9.98
N VAL A 158 -18.76 -6.35 9.01
CA VAL A 158 -18.94 -5.11 8.23
C VAL A 158 -20.07 -5.28 7.21
N ASN A 159 -20.60 -4.17 6.72
CA ASN A 159 -21.57 -4.18 5.62
C ASN A 159 -20.89 -4.52 4.27
N GLU A 160 -21.70 -4.83 3.27
CA GLU A 160 -21.29 -5.23 1.91
C GLU A 160 -20.34 -4.23 1.23
N ILE A 161 -20.55 -2.92 1.42
CA ILE A 161 -19.73 -1.87 0.80
C ILE A 161 -18.34 -1.85 1.42
N ILE A 162 -18.26 -1.92 2.75
CA ILE A 162 -16.99 -1.98 3.46
C ILE A 162 -16.27 -3.31 3.18
N ALA A 163 -17.00 -4.43 3.11
CA ALA A 163 -16.44 -5.71 2.67
C ALA A 163 -15.85 -5.61 1.26
N THR A 164 -16.50 -4.87 0.36
CA THR A 164 -15.99 -4.59 -0.99
C THR A 164 -14.70 -3.77 -0.94
N PHE A 165 -14.64 -2.71 -0.13
CA PHE A 165 -13.43 -1.87 -0.01
C PHE A 165 -12.24 -2.65 0.55
N LEU A 166 -12.47 -3.50 1.56
CA LEU A 166 -11.47 -4.41 2.08
C LEU A 166 -10.99 -5.36 0.95
N LEU A 167 -11.90 -5.96 0.19
CA LEU A 167 -11.52 -6.86 -0.90
C LEU A 167 -10.72 -6.16 -2.00
N VAL A 168 -11.02 -4.88 -2.30
CA VAL A 168 -10.21 -4.06 -3.20
C VAL A 168 -8.80 -3.88 -2.64
N GLY A 169 -8.64 -3.51 -1.36
CA GLY A 169 -7.33 -3.34 -0.74
C GLY A 169 -6.50 -4.62 -0.76
N LEU A 170 -7.13 -5.76 -0.43
CA LEU A 170 -6.49 -7.08 -0.51
C LEU A 170 -5.98 -7.40 -1.92
N GLU A 171 -6.77 -7.09 -2.97
CA GLU A 171 -6.36 -7.35 -4.36
C GLU A 171 -5.29 -6.39 -4.88
N VAL A 172 -5.27 -5.14 -4.40
CA VAL A 172 -4.22 -4.17 -4.74
C VAL A 172 -2.87 -4.67 -4.22
N ASP A 173 -2.78 -4.99 -2.94
CA ASP A 173 -1.52 -5.39 -2.29
C ASP A 173 -0.99 -6.75 -2.75
N THR A 174 -1.91 -7.64 -3.14
CA THR A 174 -1.55 -8.96 -3.65
C THR A 174 -1.35 -8.97 -5.17
N ASN A 175 -1.55 -7.85 -5.87
CA ASN A 175 -1.60 -7.79 -7.32
C ASN A 175 -2.53 -8.87 -7.90
N THR A 176 -3.78 -8.91 -7.43
CA THR A 176 -4.75 -9.97 -7.74
C THR A 176 -4.22 -11.37 -7.39
N PHE A 177 -3.80 -11.55 -6.15
CA PHE A 177 -3.30 -12.81 -5.59
C PHE A 177 -1.98 -13.34 -6.19
N LYS A 178 -1.26 -12.56 -6.99
CA LYS A 178 0.04 -12.95 -7.57
C LYS A 178 1.21 -12.80 -6.58
N LEU A 179 1.11 -11.88 -5.63
CA LEU A 179 2.17 -11.52 -4.70
C LEU A 179 1.72 -11.68 -3.24
N LYS A 180 2.63 -12.13 -2.36
CA LYS A 180 2.42 -12.25 -0.90
C LYS A 180 1.12 -12.99 -0.52
N THR A 181 0.68 -13.92 -1.35
CA THR A 181 -0.57 -14.67 -1.14
C THR A 181 -0.31 -15.97 -0.42
N THR A 182 -1.12 -16.26 0.61
CA THR A 182 -1.15 -17.56 1.31
C THR A 182 -2.56 -18.14 1.33
N ASP A 183 -2.73 -19.34 1.90
CA ASP A 183 -4.05 -19.91 2.16
C ASP A 183 -4.93 -18.94 2.99
N LYS A 184 -4.34 -18.21 3.94
CA LYS A 184 -5.03 -17.23 4.78
C LYS A 184 -5.50 -16.00 4.03
N THR A 185 -4.77 -15.60 2.99
CA THR A 185 -5.18 -14.53 2.09
C THR A 185 -6.45 -14.93 1.32
N TYR A 186 -6.51 -16.16 0.80
CA TYR A 186 -7.72 -16.69 0.15
C TYR A 186 -8.89 -16.88 1.13
N GLU A 187 -8.64 -17.37 2.35
CA GLU A 187 -9.67 -17.45 3.39
C GLU A 187 -10.26 -16.07 3.70
N THR A 188 -9.41 -15.04 3.73
CA THR A 188 -9.82 -13.65 3.95
C THR A 188 -10.70 -13.15 2.80
N ALA A 189 -10.29 -13.35 1.55
CA ALA A 189 -11.08 -13.02 0.38
C ALA A 189 -12.45 -13.72 0.40
N ALA A 190 -12.46 -15.04 0.65
CA ALA A 190 -13.69 -15.82 0.75
C ALA A 190 -14.62 -15.33 1.86
N TYR A 191 -14.06 -14.93 3.01
CA TYR A 191 -14.83 -14.33 4.09
C TYR A 191 -15.45 -12.98 3.69
N LEU A 192 -14.69 -12.10 3.05
CA LEU A 192 -15.20 -10.81 2.56
C LEU A 192 -16.31 -11.00 1.51
N THR A 193 -16.15 -11.95 0.59
CA THR A 193 -17.22 -12.34 -0.34
C THR A 193 -18.45 -12.89 0.38
N LYS A 194 -18.27 -13.70 1.43
CA LYS A 194 -19.38 -14.17 2.28
C LYS A 194 -20.12 -13.04 2.98
N LEU A 195 -19.46 -11.91 3.26
CA LEU A 195 -20.07 -10.69 3.80
C LEU A 195 -20.77 -9.83 2.73
N GLY A 196 -20.76 -10.26 1.46
CA GLY A 196 -21.43 -9.57 0.36
C GLY A 196 -20.53 -8.60 -0.41
N ALA A 197 -19.20 -8.74 -0.33
CA ALA A 197 -18.30 -7.96 -1.19
C ALA A 197 -18.68 -8.14 -2.68
N ASP A 198 -18.95 -7.02 -3.35
CA ASP A 198 -19.48 -6.99 -4.71
C ASP A 198 -18.33 -6.94 -5.74
N SER A 199 -18.23 -7.99 -6.56
CA SER A 199 -17.21 -8.11 -7.59
C SER A 199 -17.30 -7.06 -8.70
N ILE A 200 -18.50 -6.60 -9.05
CA ILE A 200 -18.71 -5.57 -10.07
C ILE A 200 -18.24 -4.23 -9.50
N LEU A 201 -18.68 -3.89 -8.28
CA LEU A 201 -18.25 -2.65 -7.64
C LEU A 201 -16.73 -2.63 -7.43
N LYS A 202 -16.14 -3.74 -7.00
CA LYS A 202 -14.69 -3.91 -6.90
C LYS A 202 -13.99 -3.57 -8.23
N GLN A 203 -14.47 -4.11 -9.34
CA GLN A 203 -13.92 -3.79 -10.67
C GLN A 203 -14.08 -2.30 -11.00
N GLU A 204 -15.24 -1.68 -10.74
CA GLU A 204 -15.46 -0.25 -10.97
C GLU A 204 -14.48 0.65 -10.19
N LEU A 205 -14.14 0.26 -8.96
CA LEU A 205 -13.19 0.99 -8.12
C LEU A 205 -11.74 0.83 -8.59
N LEU A 206 -11.41 -0.31 -9.21
CA LEU A 206 -10.07 -0.60 -9.76
C LEU A 206 -9.86 -0.06 -11.19
N LYS A 207 -10.92 0.43 -11.86
CA LYS A 207 -10.80 0.95 -13.22
C LYS A 207 -9.86 2.16 -13.31
N GLN A 208 -8.97 2.10 -14.28
CA GLN A 208 -8.08 3.20 -14.68
C GLN A 208 -8.72 4.03 -15.80
N SER A 209 -8.25 5.27 -16.00
CA SER A 209 -8.67 6.05 -17.16
C SER A 209 -8.13 5.41 -18.45
N LYS A 210 -8.88 5.56 -19.56
CA LYS A 210 -8.45 5.09 -20.88
C LYS A 210 -7.09 5.65 -21.28
N GLU A 211 -6.87 6.94 -21.01
CA GLU A 211 -5.61 7.62 -21.32
C GLU A 211 -4.43 6.99 -20.57
N TYR A 212 -4.57 6.80 -19.25
CA TYR A 212 -3.52 6.16 -18.44
C TYR A 212 -3.26 4.72 -18.88
N TYR A 213 -4.32 3.96 -19.14
CA TYR A 213 -4.20 2.58 -19.64
C TYR A 213 -3.42 2.53 -20.96
N LEU A 214 -3.76 3.37 -21.94
CA LEU A 214 -3.06 3.41 -23.23
C LEU A 214 -1.64 3.94 -23.12
N LYS A 215 -1.38 4.93 -22.24
CA LYS A 215 -0.02 5.40 -21.96
C LYS A 215 0.86 4.25 -21.49
N LYS A 216 0.38 3.45 -20.54
CA LYS A 216 1.09 2.28 -20.01
C LYS A 216 1.38 1.25 -21.11
N GLN A 217 0.39 0.90 -21.93
CA GLN A 217 0.57 -0.07 -23.02
C GLN A 217 1.62 0.37 -24.05
N LYS A 218 1.62 1.66 -24.42
CA LYS A 218 2.64 2.22 -25.33
C LYS A 218 4.05 2.17 -24.77
N LEU A 219 4.21 2.22 -23.44
CA LEU A 219 5.51 2.03 -22.80
C LEU A 219 5.93 0.57 -22.85
N ILE A 220 5.04 -0.35 -22.46
CA ILE A 220 5.29 -1.79 -22.48
C ILE A 220 5.64 -2.28 -23.89
N GLU A 221 5.00 -1.73 -24.93
CA GLU A 221 5.29 -2.05 -26.34
C GLU A 221 6.76 -1.82 -26.73
N LYS A 222 7.46 -0.88 -26.09
CA LYS A 222 8.88 -0.59 -26.34
C LYS A 222 9.84 -1.57 -25.66
N SER A 223 9.33 -2.53 -24.91
CA SER A 223 10.16 -3.50 -24.20
C SER A 223 10.77 -4.56 -25.11
N PHE A 224 11.86 -5.16 -24.66
CA PHE A 224 12.56 -6.24 -25.36
C PHE A 224 13.19 -7.22 -24.36
N MET A 225 13.44 -8.44 -24.83
CA MET A 225 14.18 -9.44 -24.05
C MET A 225 15.69 -9.17 -24.17
N LEU A 226 16.34 -8.84 -23.06
CA LEU A 226 17.79 -8.67 -23.00
C LEU A 226 18.51 -10.02 -23.12
N ASN A 227 17.93 -11.05 -22.49
CA ASN A 227 18.38 -12.44 -22.55
C ASN A 227 17.14 -13.34 -22.34
N LYS A 228 17.33 -14.65 -22.14
CA LYS A 228 16.22 -15.62 -22.04
C LYS A 228 15.23 -15.32 -20.91
N ASN A 229 15.69 -14.74 -19.78
CA ASN A 229 14.88 -14.57 -18.58
C ASN A 229 14.79 -13.11 -18.08
N THR A 230 15.30 -12.15 -18.85
CA THR A 230 15.35 -10.73 -18.46
C THR A 230 14.71 -9.84 -19.51
N ALA A 231 13.69 -9.07 -19.11
CA ALA A 231 13.05 -8.06 -19.96
C ALA A 231 13.49 -6.65 -19.58
N VAL A 232 13.65 -5.78 -20.58
CA VAL A 232 14.00 -4.37 -20.37
C VAL A 232 13.06 -3.48 -21.18
N CYS A 233 12.61 -2.38 -20.59
CA CYS A 233 11.92 -1.31 -21.29
C CYS A 233 12.68 0.00 -21.11
N ILE A 234 13.05 0.63 -22.22
CA ILE A 234 13.65 1.96 -22.23
C ILE A 234 12.59 2.94 -22.74
N PHE A 235 12.28 3.94 -21.92
CA PHE A 235 11.27 4.94 -22.25
C PHE A 235 11.82 5.94 -23.28
N ASP A 236 10.99 6.87 -23.75
CA ASP A 236 11.49 7.98 -24.57
C ASP A 236 12.06 9.11 -23.71
N GLU A 237 12.48 10.20 -24.36
CA GLU A 237 13.13 11.35 -23.72
C GLU A 237 12.19 12.25 -22.92
N ASN A 238 10.91 11.87 -22.75
CA ASN A 238 10.02 12.58 -21.84
C ASN A 238 10.38 12.31 -20.37
N ILE A 239 9.94 13.22 -19.49
CA ILE A 239 10.05 13.04 -18.04
C ILE A 239 8.82 12.28 -17.53
N TYR A 240 9.06 11.21 -16.78
CA TYR A 240 8.06 10.33 -16.21
C TYR A 240 8.10 10.33 -14.69
N GLU A 241 7.01 9.89 -14.06
CA GLU A 241 7.01 9.63 -12.64
C GLU A 241 7.75 8.32 -12.34
N LYS A 242 8.44 8.24 -11.19
CA LYS A 242 9.10 6.98 -10.76
C LYS A 242 8.13 5.80 -10.72
N ARG A 243 6.85 6.08 -10.43
CA ARG A 243 5.75 5.10 -10.42
C ARG A 243 5.48 4.51 -11.81
N ASP A 244 5.62 5.28 -12.89
CA ASP A 244 5.43 4.77 -14.26
C ASP A 244 6.48 3.69 -14.57
N LEU A 245 7.75 3.92 -14.19
CA LEU A 245 8.82 2.93 -14.37
C LEU A 245 8.55 1.67 -13.54
N ALA A 246 8.16 1.83 -12.28
CA ALA A 246 7.83 0.71 -11.39
C ALA A 246 6.70 -0.17 -11.96
N ILE A 247 5.64 0.46 -12.47
CA ILE A 247 4.49 -0.24 -13.06
C ILE A 247 4.88 -0.97 -14.35
N VAL A 248 5.70 -0.35 -15.21
CA VAL A 248 6.15 -1.05 -16.42
C VAL A 248 7.03 -2.24 -16.07
N ALA A 249 8.01 -2.10 -15.16
CA ALA A 249 8.81 -3.22 -14.72
C ALA A 249 7.94 -4.37 -14.16
N GLU A 250 6.94 -4.07 -13.35
CA GLU A 250 5.99 -5.06 -12.82
C GLU A 250 5.22 -5.81 -13.93
N GLU A 251 4.72 -5.10 -14.94
CA GLU A 251 3.98 -5.70 -16.05
C GLU A 251 4.86 -6.61 -16.92
N LEU A 252 6.15 -6.28 -17.07
CA LEU A 252 7.09 -7.13 -17.83
C LEU A 252 7.32 -8.50 -17.17
N LEU A 253 7.16 -8.63 -15.84
CA LEU A 253 7.23 -9.94 -15.18
C LEU A 253 6.10 -10.89 -15.61
N GLN A 254 5.04 -10.38 -16.24
CA GLN A 254 3.95 -11.20 -16.76
C GLN A 254 4.30 -11.86 -18.10
N PHE A 255 5.40 -11.46 -18.73
CA PHE A 255 5.84 -12.07 -19.99
C PHE A 255 6.38 -13.47 -19.73
N GLU A 256 6.12 -14.37 -20.68
CA GLU A 256 6.59 -15.74 -20.59
C GLU A 256 8.11 -15.80 -20.42
N ASN A 257 8.58 -16.62 -19.48
CA ASN A 257 9.99 -16.81 -19.13
C ASN A 257 10.70 -15.64 -18.43
N VAL A 258 10.04 -14.50 -18.19
CA VAL A 258 10.68 -13.38 -17.51
C VAL A 258 10.79 -13.64 -16.01
N GLU A 259 12.02 -13.65 -15.51
CA GLU A 259 12.36 -13.80 -14.10
C GLU A 259 12.77 -12.48 -13.44
N ALA A 260 13.29 -11.54 -14.24
CA ALA A 260 13.64 -10.20 -13.83
C ALA A 260 13.29 -9.18 -14.91
N SER A 261 12.92 -7.97 -14.50
CA SER A 261 12.58 -6.90 -15.42
C SER A 261 13.11 -5.54 -14.97
N TYR A 262 13.40 -4.69 -15.95
CA TYR A 262 13.95 -3.36 -15.72
C TYR A 262 13.25 -2.31 -16.60
N ALA A 263 12.83 -1.20 -16.01
CA ALA A 263 12.33 -0.04 -16.73
C ALA A 263 13.27 1.16 -16.52
N ILE A 264 13.67 1.81 -17.61
CA ILE A 264 14.65 2.91 -17.62
C ILE A 264 14.00 4.14 -18.25
N GLY A 265 14.06 5.29 -17.58
CA GLY A 265 13.47 6.53 -18.10
C GLY A 265 13.92 7.77 -17.33
N TYR A 266 13.77 8.95 -17.94
CA TYR A 266 14.01 10.20 -17.23
C TYR A 266 12.94 10.43 -16.17
N VAL A 267 13.37 10.65 -14.93
CA VAL A 267 12.50 11.02 -13.80
C VAL A 267 12.69 12.46 -13.36
N ASN A 268 13.70 13.12 -13.95
CA ASN A 268 13.92 14.56 -13.95
C ASN A 268 14.82 14.90 -15.16
N LYS A 269 15.02 16.19 -15.46
CA LYS A 269 15.77 16.69 -16.64
C LYS A 269 17.14 16.03 -16.85
N ASN A 270 17.87 15.72 -15.78
CA ASN A 270 19.20 15.08 -15.83
C ASN A 270 19.27 13.78 -15.02
N ILE A 271 18.13 13.28 -14.52
CA ILE A 271 18.11 12.11 -13.64
C ILE A 271 17.36 10.99 -14.34
N ILE A 272 18.05 9.87 -14.56
CA ILE A 272 17.46 8.63 -15.04
C ILE A 272 17.11 7.76 -13.84
N GLY A 273 15.88 7.28 -13.81
CA GLY A 273 15.46 6.23 -12.90
C GLY A 273 15.61 4.86 -13.57
N ILE A 274 15.96 3.87 -12.76
CA ILE A 274 15.85 2.45 -13.11
C ILE A 274 14.98 1.79 -12.04
N SER A 275 13.85 1.20 -12.45
CA SER A 275 13.03 0.35 -11.58
C SER A 275 13.25 -1.11 -11.95
N ALA A 276 13.50 -1.96 -10.96
CA ALA A 276 13.75 -3.38 -11.14
C ALA A 276 12.72 -4.23 -10.39
N ARG A 277 12.34 -5.37 -10.98
CA ARG A 277 11.48 -6.38 -10.36
C ARG A 277 12.03 -7.78 -10.62
N SER A 278 11.76 -8.71 -9.70
CA SER A 278 12.01 -10.14 -9.89
C SER A 278 10.93 -11.00 -9.26
N ILE A 279 10.71 -12.19 -9.83
CA ILE A 279 9.91 -13.25 -9.20
C ILE A 279 10.63 -13.93 -8.01
N GLY A 280 11.87 -13.53 -7.72
CA GLY A 280 12.68 -13.99 -6.59
C GLY A 280 13.82 -14.93 -6.93
N THR A 281 14.05 -15.20 -8.21
CA THR A 281 15.22 -15.95 -8.68
C THR A 281 16.44 -15.06 -8.95
N VAL A 282 16.23 -13.75 -9.11
CA VAL A 282 17.27 -12.76 -9.37
C VAL A 282 17.24 -11.71 -8.26
N ASP A 283 18.37 -11.55 -7.57
CA ASP A 283 18.53 -10.51 -6.54
C ASP A 283 18.72 -9.12 -7.19
N VAL A 284 17.60 -8.42 -7.37
CA VAL A 284 17.61 -7.08 -7.97
C VAL A 284 18.11 -5.99 -7.01
N GLU A 285 18.13 -6.24 -5.69
CA GLU A 285 18.70 -5.31 -4.71
C GLU A 285 20.20 -5.19 -4.91
N THR A 286 20.90 -6.31 -5.02
CA THR A 286 22.35 -6.33 -5.26
C THR A 286 22.70 -5.63 -6.59
N ILE A 287 21.91 -5.85 -7.64
CA ILE A 287 22.10 -5.23 -8.96
C ILE A 287 21.91 -3.71 -8.89
N MET A 288 20.80 -3.24 -8.29
CA MET A 288 20.56 -1.79 -8.15
C MET A 288 21.57 -1.12 -7.20
N THR A 289 22.04 -1.81 -6.17
CA THR A 289 23.08 -1.29 -5.25
C THR A 289 24.39 -1.01 -5.98
N LYS A 290 24.80 -1.87 -6.91
CA LYS A 290 25.98 -1.63 -7.77
C LYS A 290 25.83 -0.40 -8.68
N LEU A 291 24.60 0.04 -8.94
CA LEU A 291 24.27 1.27 -9.67
C LEU A 291 24.03 2.47 -8.75
N GLY A 292 24.36 2.38 -7.46
CA GLY A 292 24.15 3.45 -6.47
C GLY A 292 22.72 3.55 -5.94
N GLY A 293 21.89 2.53 -6.18
CA GLY A 293 20.53 2.41 -5.69
C GLY A 293 20.39 1.47 -4.48
N GLY A 294 19.26 0.78 -4.41
CA GLY A 294 18.97 -0.21 -3.38
C GLY A 294 17.50 -0.65 -3.40
N GLY A 295 17.08 -1.44 -2.42
CA GLY A 295 15.70 -1.90 -2.29
C GLY A 295 15.59 -3.21 -1.52
N HIS A 296 14.93 -4.17 -2.14
CA HIS A 296 14.71 -5.54 -1.66
C HIS A 296 14.99 -6.53 -2.78
N ILE A 297 15.26 -7.78 -2.40
CA ILE A 297 15.62 -8.87 -3.33
C ILE A 297 14.72 -8.99 -4.57
N ASN A 298 13.42 -8.66 -4.49
CA ASN A 298 12.45 -8.74 -5.59
C ASN A 298 12.05 -7.38 -6.18
N GLU A 299 12.39 -6.28 -5.53
CA GLU A 299 11.99 -4.93 -5.91
C GLU A 299 13.06 -3.93 -5.48
N ALA A 300 13.69 -3.28 -6.45
CA ALA A 300 14.74 -2.32 -6.18
C ALA A 300 14.72 -1.20 -7.22
N ALA A 301 15.44 -0.11 -6.93
CA ALA A 301 15.58 1.00 -7.87
C ALA A 301 16.92 1.71 -7.72
N ALA A 302 17.36 2.38 -8.79
CA ALA A 302 18.53 3.26 -8.80
C ALA A 302 18.19 4.58 -9.50
N GLN A 303 18.96 5.63 -9.18
CA GLN A 303 18.91 6.91 -9.87
C GLN A 303 20.31 7.31 -10.34
N LEU A 304 20.44 7.62 -11.62
CA LEU A 304 21.70 7.97 -12.25
C LEU A 304 21.63 9.43 -12.73
N ASP A 305 22.59 10.25 -12.31
CA ASP A 305 22.66 11.68 -12.65
C ASP A 305 23.59 11.92 -13.84
N GLY A 306 23.20 12.83 -14.73
CA GLY A 306 24.01 13.32 -15.84
C GLY A 306 24.24 12.32 -16.98
N LEU A 307 23.51 11.20 -17.02
CA LEU A 307 23.62 10.18 -18.06
C LEU A 307 22.50 10.30 -19.11
N THR A 308 22.77 9.76 -20.29
CA THR A 308 21.76 9.46 -21.32
C THR A 308 21.11 8.10 -21.06
N LEU A 309 19.91 7.86 -21.61
CA LEU A 309 19.20 6.57 -21.51
C LEU A 309 20.06 5.40 -22.01
N LYS A 310 20.86 5.64 -23.05
CA LYS A 310 21.80 4.66 -23.60
C LYS A 310 22.90 4.32 -22.60
N GLU A 311 23.54 5.32 -22.00
CA GLU A 311 24.60 5.09 -20.99
C GLU A 311 24.05 4.40 -19.75
N ALA A 312 22.85 4.78 -19.29
CA ALA A 312 22.18 4.10 -18.18
C ALA A 312 21.91 2.61 -18.49
N PHE A 313 21.45 2.31 -19.70
CA PHE A 313 21.24 0.92 -20.14
C PHE A 313 22.55 0.13 -20.24
N GLU A 314 23.62 0.72 -20.81
CA GLU A 314 24.93 0.06 -20.88
C GLU A 314 25.52 -0.20 -19.48
N ASN A 315 25.32 0.72 -18.54
CA ASN A 315 25.72 0.51 -17.14
C ASN A 315 24.94 -0.63 -16.49
N LEU A 316 23.62 -0.70 -16.70
CA LEU A 316 22.80 -1.83 -16.24
C LEU A 316 23.31 -3.14 -16.85
N LYS A 317 23.54 -3.18 -18.16
CA LYS A 317 24.00 -4.37 -18.88
C LYS A 317 25.32 -4.90 -18.31
N LYS A 318 26.29 -4.01 -18.04
CA LYS A 318 27.58 -4.37 -17.41
C LYS A 318 27.45 -4.98 -16.01
N VAL A 319 26.40 -4.63 -15.27
CA VAL A 319 26.15 -5.18 -13.93
C VAL A 319 25.49 -6.55 -13.99
N LEU A 320 24.77 -6.84 -15.09
CA LEU A 320 24.08 -8.11 -15.34
C LEU A 320 25.00 -9.18 -15.94
N GLU A 321 26.15 -8.80 -16.48
CA GLU A 321 27.24 -9.68 -16.94
C GLU A 321 28.12 -10.15 -15.76
#